data_AF-A0A7J3M213-F1
#
_entry.id   AF-A0A7J3M213-F1
#
_cell.length_a   1.000
_cell.length_b   1.000
_cell.length_c   1.000
_cell.angle_alpha   90.00
_cell.angle_beta   90.00
_cell.angle_gamma   90.00
#
_symmetry.space_group_name_H-M   'P 1'
#
loop_
_entity.id
_entity.type
_entity.pdbx_description
1 polymer ?
#
loop_
_entity_poly.entity_id
_entity_poly.type
_entity_poly.pdbx_seq_one_letter_code
_entity_poly.pdbx_strand_id
1 'polypeptide(L)'
;MSCWEKFSKSIESSKEYHERYHRAVANPIRREILKLIRKGLSEDEIAKSLQISLSELNYHLQVLYRGFCIEKKDGKLVVTKEGEVVEHI
;
A
#
# COMPACT_ATOMS: atom_id res chain seq x y z
N MET A 1 -15.60 -1.49 -5.68
CA MET A 1 -15.25 -0.26 -6.39
C MET A 1 -13.78 0.03 -6.16
N SER A 2 -13.02 0.25 -7.23
CA SER A 2 -11.62 0.69 -7.15
C SER A 2 -11.57 2.15 -6.69
N CYS A 3 -10.51 2.54 -5.98
CA CYS A 3 -10.28 3.94 -5.64
C CYS A 3 -10.15 4.81 -6.90
N TRP A 4 -9.61 4.27 -8.00
CA TRP A 4 -9.47 4.96 -9.27
C TRP A 4 -10.80 5.56 -9.79
N GLU A 5 -11.91 4.82 -9.68
CA GLU A 5 -13.24 5.25 -10.14
C GLU A 5 -13.71 6.54 -9.44
N LYS A 6 -13.20 6.82 -8.24
CA LYS A 6 -13.52 8.03 -7.47
C LYS A 6 -12.71 9.25 -7.95
N PHE A 7 -11.50 9.03 -8.44
CA PHE A 7 -10.55 10.06 -8.85
C PHE A 7 -10.53 10.29 -10.37
N SER A 8 -11.33 9.55 -11.16
CA SER A 8 -11.41 9.74 -12.61
C SER A 8 -12.33 10.90 -13.03
N LYS A 9 -12.89 11.66 -12.08
CA LYS A 9 -13.90 12.69 -12.35
C LYS A 9 -13.33 14.01 -12.87
N SER A 10 -12.05 14.29 -12.64
CA SER A 10 -11.35 15.45 -13.19
C SER A 10 -9.88 15.12 -13.46
N ILE A 11 -9.25 15.90 -14.35
CA ILE A 11 -7.82 15.74 -14.67
C ILE A 11 -6.96 15.90 -13.41
N GLU A 12 -7.29 16.87 -12.56
CA GLU A 12 -6.54 17.15 -11.33
C GLU A 12 -6.66 16.03 -10.30
N SER A 13 -7.87 15.49 -10.08
CA SER A 13 -8.07 14.35 -9.18
C SER A 13 -7.40 13.08 -9.70
N SER A 14 -7.40 12.87 -11.02
CA SER A 14 -6.71 11.75 -11.66
C SER A 14 -5.19 11.85 -11.47
N LYS A 15 -4.63 13.06 -11.63
CA LYS A 15 -3.20 13.32 -11.40
C LYS A 15 -2.81 13.05 -9.94
N GLU A 16 -3.59 13.54 -8.98
CA GLU A 16 -3.35 13.29 -7.55
C GLU A 16 -3.34 11.78 -7.24
N TYR A 17 -4.29 11.04 -7.82
CA TYR A 17 -4.33 9.58 -7.66
C TYR A 17 -3.04 8.92 -8.16
N HIS A 18 -2.61 9.24 -9.39
CA HIS A 18 -1.43 8.65 -9.99
C HIS A 18 -0.16 8.99 -9.20
N GLU A 19 -0.01 10.22 -8.73
CA GLU A 19 1.15 10.64 -7.94
C GLU A 19 1.22 9.88 -6.60
N ARG A 20 0.09 9.76 -5.89
CA ARG A 20 0.01 9.04 -4.62
C ARG A 20 0.29 7.56 -4.79
N TYR A 21 -0.34 6.93 -5.79
CA TYR A 21 -0.14 5.53 -6.11
C TYR A 21 1.31 5.26 -6.52
N HIS A 22 1.85 6.02 -7.47
CA HIS A 22 3.23 5.87 -7.94
C HIS A 22 4.23 6.01 -6.80
N ARG A 23 4.08 7.04 -5.93
CA ARG A 23 4.93 7.21 -4.75
C ARG A 23 4.88 5.99 -3.83
N ALA A 24 3.71 5.38 -3.65
CA ALA A 24 3.57 4.20 -2.80
C ALA A 24 4.31 2.99 -3.39
N VAL A 25 4.11 2.69 -4.67
CA VAL A 25 4.61 1.44 -5.29
C VAL A 25 6.05 1.51 -5.81
N ALA A 26 6.58 2.71 -6.06
CA ALA A 26 7.95 2.90 -6.57
C ALA A 26 9.07 2.51 -5.58
N ASN A 27 8.75 2.18 -4.32
CA ASN A 27 9.74 1.83 -3.30
C ASN A 27 9.77 0.30 -3.05
N PRO A 28 10.95 -0.36 -3.14
CA PRO A 28 11.06 -1.81 -3.04
C PRO A 28 10.63 -2.37 -1.67
N ILE A 29 10.93 -1.67 -0.56
CA ILE A 29 10.50 -2.08 0.79
C ILE A 29 8.97 -2.12 0.86
N ARG A 30 8.31 -1.10 0.30
CA ARG A 30 6.83 -1.04 0.27
C ARG A 30 6.22 -2.17 -0.56
N ARG A 31 6.85 -2.56 -1.68
CA ARG A 31 6.40 -3.74 -2.45
C ARG A 31 6.55 -5.02 -1.65
N GLU A 32 7.64 -5.17 -0.91
CA GLU A 32 7.85 -6.34 -0.08
C GLU A 32 6.86 -6.40 1.10
N ILE A 33 6.56 -5.26 1.73
CA ILE A 33 5.50 -5.14 2.74
C ILE A 33 4.15 -5.64 2.18
N LEU A 34 3.76 -5.23 0.96
CA LEU A 34 2.52 -5.69 0.34
C LEU A 34 2.48 -7.22 0.17
N LYS A 35 3.60 -7.83 -0.24
CA LYS A 35 3.70 -9.30 -0.35
C LYS A 35 3.56 -10.00 1.00
N LEU A 36 4.20 -9.46 2.04
CA LEU A 36 4.15 -10.04 3.39
C LEU A 36 2.74 -9.91 4.00
N ILE A 37 2.05 -8.79 3.78
CA ILE A 37 0.64 -8.64 4.18
C ILE A 37 -0.24 -9.68 3.47
N ARG A 38 -0.02 -9.95 2.17
CA ARG A 38 -0.76 -11.00 1.43
C ARG A 38 -0.52 -12.41 1.96
N LYS A 39 0.68 -12.67 2.46
CA LYS A 39 1.00 -13.93 3.17
C LYS A 39 0.35 -14.03 4.55
N GLY A 40 -0.34 -12.97 5.01
CA GLY A 40 -1.06 -12.94 6.27
C GLY A 40 -0.17 -12.64 7.49
N LEU A 41 1.04 -12.11 7.29
CA LEU A 41 1.92 -11.75 8.39
C LEU A 41 1.38 -10.54 9.16
N SER A 42 1.59 -10.56 10.47
CA SER A 42 1.35 -9.43 11.36
C SER A 42 2.38 -8.31 11.17
N GLU A 43 2.06 -7.10 11.66
CA GLU A 43 2.97 -5.95 11.60
C GLU A 43 4.33 -6.27 12.27
N ASP A 44 4.32 -6.95 13.41
CA ASP A 44 5.54 -7.39 14.10
C ASP A 44 6.39 -8.37 13.27
N GLU A 45 5.76 -9.34 12.61
CA GLU A 45 6.45 -10.29 11.74
C GLU A 45 7.02 -9.61 10.50
N ILE A 46 6.29 -8.65 9.91
CA ILE A 46 6.75 -7.85 8.77
C ILE A 46 7.98 -7.03 9.16
N ALA A 47 7.93 -6.32 10.30
CA ALA A 47 9.04 -5.52 10.79
C ALA A 47 10.29 -6.39 11.04
N LYS A 48 10.12 -7.56 11.66
CA LYS A 48 11.21 -8.53 11.85
C LYS A 48 11.77 -9.06 10.54
N SER A 49 10.90 -9.43 9.59
CA SER A 49 11.31 -9.97 8.29
C SER A 49 12.11 -8.96 7.46
N LEU A 50 11.81 -7.68 7.59
CA LEU A 50 12.49 -6.60 6.87
C LEU A 50 13.62 -5.93 7.68
N GLN A 51 13.83 -6.36 8.93
CA GLN A 51 14.81 -5.79 9.85
C GLN A 51 14.65 -4.27 10.06
N ILE A 52 13.40 -3.79 10.06
CA ILE A 52 13.06 -2.38 10.28
C ILE A 52 12.34 -2.19 11.63
N SER A 53 12.36 -0.96 12.14
CA SER A 53 11.58 -0.64 13.35
C SER A 53 10.08 -0.60 13.07
N LEU A 54 9.24 -0.81 14.09
CA LEU A 54 7.79 -0.63 13.97
C LEU A 54 7.39 0.80 13.56
N SER A 55 8.17 1.81 13.97
CA SER A 55 7.95 3.20 13.57
C SER A 55 8.19 3.41 12.07
N GLU A 56 9.27 2.81 11.55
CA GLU A 56 9.58 2.83 10.12
C GLU A 56 8.55 2.05 9.31
N LEU A 57 8.13 0.86 9.79
CA LEU A 57 7.03 0.12 9.18
C LEU A 57 5.75 0.96 9.14
N ASN A 58 5.37 1.61 10.23
CA ASN A 58 4.19 2.46 10.28
C ASN A 58 4.27 3.61 9.26
N TYR A 59 5.44 4.24 9.09
CA TYR A 59 5.64 5.22 8.02
C TYR A 59 5.35 4.63 6.64
N HIS A 60 5.88 3.44 6.33
CA HIS A 60 5.61 2.76 5.06
C HIS A 60 4.13 2.42 4.88
N LEU A 61 3.46 1.93 5.93
CA LEU A 61 2.03 1.62 5.93
C LEU A 61 1.19 2.87 5.68
N GLN A 62 1.53 4.02 6.28
CA GLN A 62 0.83 5.28 6.02
C GLN A 62 0.95 5.70 4.55
N VAL A 63 2.12 5.54 3.94
CA VAL A 63 2.31 5.85 2.52
C VAL A 63 1.50 4.89 1.63
N LEU A 64 1.51 3.59 1.93
CA LEU A 64 0.73 2.58 1.21
C LEU A 64 -0.78 2.83 1.34
N TYR A 65 -1.25 3.20 2.53
CA TYR A 65 -2.65 3.53 2.79
C TYR A 65 -3.08 4.77 1.99
N ARG A 66 -2.27 5.83 2.03
CA ARG A 66 -2.52 7.04 1.24
C ARG A 66 -2.40 6.78 -0.27
N GLY A 67 -1.62 5.82 -0.69
CA GLY A 67 -1.51 5.35 -2.07
C GLY A 67 -2.56 4.32 -2.47
N PHE A 68 -3.59 4.12 -1.64
CA PHE A 68 -4.73 3.21 -1.91
C PHE A 68 -4.34 1.74 -2.02
N CYS A 69 -3.14 1.32 -1.60
CA CYS A 69 -2.63 -0.04 -1.78
C CYS A 69 -3.04 -0.99 -0.64
N ILE A 70 -3.41 -0.46 0.52
CA ILE A 70 -3.83 -1.22 1.69
C ILE A 70 -5.02 -0.56 2.37
N GLU A 71 -5.81 -1.35 3.06
CA GLU A 71 -6.93 -0.90 3.90
C GLU A 71 -6.98 -1.71 5.20
N LYS A 72 -7.65 -1.17 6.23
CA LYS A 72 -7.95 -1.91 7.46
C LYS A 72 -9.38 -2.45 7.37
N LYS A 73 -9.53 -3.77 7.40
CA LYS A 73 -10.82 -4.48 7.47
C LYS A 73 -10.83 -5.33 8.73
N ASP A 74 -11.84 -5.12 9.58
CA ASP A 74 -12.00 -5.88 10.85
C ASP A 74 -10.73 -5.88 11.73
N GLY A 75 -10.03 -4.75 11.76
CA GLY A 75 -8.77 -4.59 12.50
C GLY A 75 -7.54 -5.22 11.85
N LYS A 76 -7.68 -5.89 10.70
CA LYS A 76 -6.58 -6.50 9.94
C LYS A 76 -6.18 -5.66 8.73
N LEU A 77 -4.89 -5.66 8.44
CA LEU A 77 -4.33 -5.09 7.22
C LEU A 77 -4.64 -6.01 6.03
N VAL A 78 -5.26 -5.45 5.00
CA VAL A 78 -5.61 -6.15 3.76
C VAL A 78 -5.09 -5.35 2.58
N VAL A 79 -4.52 -6.04 1.60
CA VAL A 79 -4.08 -5.43 0.33
C VAL A 79 -5.31 -5.20 -0.56
N THR A 80 -5.40 -4.01 -1.14
CA THR A 80 -6.48 -3.64 -2.08
C THR A 80 -6.16 -4.13 -3.49
N LYS A 81 -7.13 -4.01 -4.42
CA LYS A 81 -6.90 -4.32 -5.84
C LYS A 81 -5.75 -3.51 -6.44
N GLU A 82 -5.60 -2.26 -6.01
CA GLU A 82 -4.52 -1.38 -6.45
C GLU A 82 -3.15 -1.89 -5.98
N GLY A 83 -3.06 -2.40 -4.75
CA GLY A 83 -1.82 -2.99 -4.22
C GLY A 83 -1.45 -4.33 -4.87
N GLU A 84 -2.39 -5.04 -5.48
CA GLU A 84 -2.14 -6.31 -6.20
C GLU A 84 -1.43 -6.11 -7.54
N VAL A 85 -1.65 -4.98 -8.21
CA VAL A 85 -1.09 -4.69 -9.55
C VAL A 85 0.45 -4.64 -9.55
N VAL A 86 1.05 -4.41 -8.38
CA VAL A 86 2.49 -4.19 -8.19
C VAL A 86 3.34 -5.45 -8.48
N GLU A 87 2.76 -6.65 -8.51
CA GLU A 87 3.49 -7.88 -8.85
C GLU A 87 3.69 -8.12 -10.36
N HIS A 88 2.99 -7.36 -11.22
CA HIS A 88 3.00 -7.57 -12.67
C HIS A 88 3.81 -6.50 -13.43
N ILE A 89 4.58 -5.65 -12.73
CA ILE A 89 5.38 -4.55 -13.30
C ILE A 89 6.87 -4.80 -13.08
#